data_AF-A0A343TK12-F1
#
_entry.id   AF-A0A343TK12-F1
#
_cell.length_a   1.000
_cell.length_b   1.000
_cell.length_c   1.000
_cell.angle_alpha   90.00
_cell.angle_beta   90.00
_cell.angle_gamma   90.00
#
_symmetry.space_group_name_H-M   'P 1'
#
loop_
_entity.id
_entity.type
_entity.pdbx_description
1 polymer ?
#
loop_
_entity_poly.entity_id
_entity_poly.type
_entity_poly.pdbx_seq_one_letter_code
_entity_poly.pdbx_strand_id
1 'polypeptide(L)'
;MTELQTELRETFEANGYDVAEVSVNRDRVRIVVLEGDASADDLEALTHEVLDPEETLGLNVTTETIDGQDVVGTVVSFRRRE
;
A
#
# COMPACT_ATOMS: atom_id res chain seq x y z
N MET A 1 -9.01 12.30 1.03
CA MET A 1 -8.99 10.86 0.74
C MET A 1 -9.91 10.64 -0.45
N THR A 2 -9.38 10.05 -1.53
CA THR A 2 -10.17 9.69 -2.72
C THR A 2 -10.84 8.32 -2.51
N GLU A 3 -11.82 7.96 -3.33
CA GLU A 3 -12.48 6.64 -3.27
C GLU A 3 -11.45 5.49 -3.31
N LEU A 4 -10.48 5.56 -4.23
CA LEU A 4 -9.37 4.59 -4.29
C LEU A 4 -8.54 4.49 -3.00
N GLN A 5 -8.29 5.62 -2.32
CA GLN A 5 -7.50 5.60 -1.08
C GLN A 5 -8.26 4.91 0.05
N THR A 6 -9.57 5.13 0.10
CA THR A 6 -10.46 4.48 1.05
C THR A 6 -10.53 2.98 0.78
N GLU A 7 -10.74 2.58 -0.47
CA GLU A 7 -10.86 1.16 -0.86
C GLU A 7 -9.57 0.37 -0.61
N LEU A 8 -8.40 0.94 -0.95
CA LEU A 8 -7.10 0.34 -0.63
C LEU A 8 -6.90 0.18 0.89
N ARG A 9 -7.24 1.21 1.67
CA ARG A 9 -7.14 1.13 3.13
C ARG A 9 -8.06 0.05 3.69
N GLU A 10 -9.34 0.07 3.33
CA GLU A 10 -10.33 -0.87 3.84
C GLU A 10 -9.98 -2.31 3.48
N THR A 11 -9.46 -2.55 2.26
CA THR A 11 -9.03 -3.89 1.84
C THR A 11 -7.87 -4.40 2.68
N PHE A 12 -6.88 -3.55 2.96
CA PHE A 12 -5.73 -3.94 3.79
C PHE A 12 -6.14 -4.16 5.26
N GLU A 13 -6.94 -3.25 5.82
CA GLU A 13 -7.43 -3.36 7.21
C GLU A 13 -8.38 -4.56 7.39
N ALA A 14 -9.22 -4.87 6.39
CA ALA A 14 -10.08 -6.06 6.41
C ALA A 14 -9.29 -7.38 6.41
N ASN A 15 -8.07 -7.37 5.89
CA ASN A 15 -7.15 -8.51 5.88
C ASN A 15 -6.19 -8.51 7.08
N GLY A 16 -6.38 -7.61 8.05
CA GLY A 16 -5.65 -7.60 9.32
C GLY A 16 -4.40 -6.73 9.34
N TYR A 17 -4.15 -5.93 8.30
CA TYR A 17 -3.02 -5.00 8.27
C TYR A 17 -3.39 -3.62 8.83
N ASP A 18 -2.59 -3.11 9.77
CA ASP A 18 -2.74 -1.74 10.27
C ASP A 18 -2.16 -0.73 9.27
N VAL A 19 -3.02 0.03 8.57
CA VAL A 19 -2.60 1.02 7.57
C VAL A 19 -2.39 2.39 8.23
N ALA A 20 -1.14 2.85 8.30
CA ALA A 20 -0.82 4.19 8.77
C ALA A 20 -1.29 5.27 7.80
N GLU A 21 -0.97 5.12 6.51
CA GLU A 21 -1.20 6.15 5.50
C GLU A 21 -1.43 5.52 4.12
N VAL A 22 -2.39 6.08 3.38
CA VAL A 22 -2.48 5.89 1.92
C VAL A 22 -2.33 7.25 1.28
N SER A 23 -1.29 7.42 0.47
CA SER A 23 -0.97 8.67 -0.19
C SER A 23 -0.92 8.47 -1.70
N VAL A 24 -1.49 9.44 -2.42
CA VAL A 24 -1.48 9.47 -3.90
C VAL A 24 -0.86 10.78 -4.34
N ASN A 25 0.24 10.70 -5.08
CA ASN A 25 0.93 11.84 -5.67
C ASN A 25 0.95 11.70 -7.20
N ARG A 26 0.06 12.45 -7.86
CA ARG A 26 -0.23 12.29 -9.30
C ARG A 26 -0.63 10.82 -9.56
N ASP A 27 0.22 10.07 -10.24
CA ASP A 27 -0.01 8.68 -10.61
C ASP A 27 0.63 7.72 -9.60
N ARG A 28 1.43 8.20 -8.64
CA ARG A 28 2.14 7.34 -7.70
C ARG A 28 1.31 7.11 -6.44
N VAL A 29 1.02 5.86 -6.15
CA VAL A 29 0.36 5.43 -4.91
C VAL A 29 1.43 4.91 -3.94
N ARG A 30 1.29 5.27 -2.66
CA ARG A 30 2.12 4.77 -1.56
C ARG A 30 1.21 4.40 -0.39
N ILE A 31 1.29 3.17 0.07
CA ILE A 31 0.56 2.61 1.21
C ILE A 31 1.59 2.27 2.28
N VAL A 32 1.36 2.73 3.51
CA VAL A 32 2.22 2.46 4.66
C VAL A 32 1.47 1.55 5.62
N VAL A 33 2.03 0.38 5.90
CA VAL A 33 1.55 -0.61 6.85
C VAL A 33 2.47 -0.63 8.07
N LEU A 34 1.92 -0.61 9.27
CA LEU A 34 2.66 -0.58 10.55
C LEU A 34 3.27 -1.93 10.94
N GLU A 35 3.26 -2.90 10.04
CA GLU A 35 3.80 -4.24 10.25
C GLU A 35 5.09 -4.40 9.44
N GLY A 36 6.22 -4.56 10.15
CA GLY A 36 7.55 -4.68 9.53
C GLY A 36 7.83 -6.03 8.87
N ASP A 37 7.08 -7.07 9.25
CA ASP A 37 7.18 -8.43 8.72
C ASP A 37 6.02 -8.78 7.77
N ALA A 38 5.32 -7.76 7.25
CA ALA A 38 4.23 -7.98 6.31
C ALA A 38 4.75 -8.67 5.04
N SER A 39 4.05 -9.72 4.64
CA SER A 39 4.39 -10.53 3.48
C SER A 39 4.22 -9.71 2.20
N ALA A 40 5.29 -9.62 1.40
CA ALA A 40 5.26 -8.88 0.15
C ALA A 40 4.17 -9.42 -0.77
N ASP A 41 4.19 -10.73 -1.05
CA ASP A 41 3.21 -11.40 -1.90
C ASP A 41 1.75 -11.15 -1.47
N ASP A 42 1.48 -11.13 -0.17
CA ASP A 42 0.14 -10.83 0.35
C ASP A 42 -0.25 -9.37 0.05
N LEU A 43 0.64 -8.41 0.30
CA LEU A 43 0.37 -7.00 0.02
C LEU A 43 0.25 -6.69 -1.48
N GLU A 44 0.98 -7.42 -2.33
CA GLU A 44 0.81 -7.35 -3.79
C GLU A 44 -0.58 -7.88 -4.18
N ALA A 45 -0.96 -9.06 -3.67
CA ALA A 45 -2.27 -9.65 -3.94
C ALA A 45 -3.43 -8.74 -3.51
N LEU A 46 -3.37 -8.16 -2.31
CA LEU A 46 -4.37 -7.20 -1.82
C LEU A 46 -4.47 -5.95 -2.68
N THR A 47 -3.34 -5.45 -3.20
CA THR A 47 -3.35 -4.33 -4.14
C THR A 47 -4.09 -4.72 -5.42
N HIS A 48 -3.92 -5.97 -5.88
CA HIS A 48 -4.57 -6.50 -7.06
C HIS A 48 -6.05 -6.89 -6.88
N GLU A 49 -6.54 -6.97 -5.65
CA GLU A 49 -7.99 -7.07 -5.39
C GLU A 49 -8.72 -5.76 -5.67
N VAL A 50 -8.01 -4.63 -5.55
CA VAL A 50 -8.57 -3.28 -5.74
C VAL A 50 -8.28 -2.72 -7.12
N LEU A 51 -7.09 -2.99 -7.66
CA LEU A 51 -6.63 -2.47 -8.94
C LEU A 51 -6.18 -3.59 -9.86
N ASP A 52 -6.51 -3.50 -11.14
CA ASP A 52 -6.07 -4.51 -12.08
C ASP A 52 -4.52 -4.53 -12.17
N PRO A 53 -3.90 -5.73 -12.35
CA PRO A 53 -2.45 -5.84 -12.55
C PRO A 53 -1.93 -5.02 -13.74
N GLU A 54 -2.78 -4.76 -14.74
CA GLU A 54 -2.45 -3.92 -15.89
C GLU A 54 -2.49 -2.41 -15.60
N GLU A 55 -3.20 -2.01 -14.54
CA GLU A 55 -3.25 -0.63 -14.04
C GLU A 55 -2.11 -0.32 -13.07
N THR A 56 -1.39 -1.33 -12.58
CA THR A 56 -0.35 -1.20 -11.53
C THR A 56 1.05 -1.41 -12.11
N LEU A 57 1.77 -0.31 -12.33
CA LEU A 57 3.12 -0.29 -12.88
C LEU A 57 4.19 -0.21 -11.80
N GLY A 58 5.13 -1.15 -11.84
CA GLY A 58 6.31 -1.14 -10.98
C GLY A 58 5.94 -1.21 -9.50
N LEU A 59 4.97 -2.08 -9.18
CA LEU A 59 4.62 -2.39 -7.80
C LEU A 59 5.84 -2.92 -7.08
N ASN A 60 6.08 -2.35 -5.91
CA ASN A 60 7.23 -2.67 -5.08
C ASN A 60 6.83 -2.58 -3.62
N VAL A 61 7.15 -3.63 -2.87
CA VAL A 61 6.98 -3.71 -1.42
C VAL A 61 8.36 -3.62 -0.76
N THR A 62 8.52 -2.68 0.17
CA THR A 62 9.78 -2.49 0.91
C THR A 62 9.52 -2.28 2.39
N THR A 63 10.25 -2.98 3.24
CA THR A 63 10.33 -2.67 4.67
C THR A 63 11.24 -1.47 4.89
N GLU A 64 10.73 -0.41 5.49
CA GLU A 64 11.50 0.80 5.83
C GLU A 64 11.08 1.36 7.20
N THR A 65 11.98 2.10 7.84
CA THR A 65 11.61 2.88 9.03
C THR A 65 10.67 4.00 8.60
N ILE A 66 9.48 4.05 9.21
CA ILE A 66 8.50 5.09 8.92
C ILE A 66 8.94 6.39 9.59
N ASP A 67 9.28 7.36 8.75
CA ASP A 67 9.80 8.66 9.18
C ASP A 67 8.82 9.35 10.14
N GLY A 68 9.32 9.76 11.31
CA GLY A 68 8.53 10.42 12.35
C GLY A 68 7.96 9.51 13.45
N GLN A 69 8.07 8.18 13.35
CA GLN A 69 7.53 7.27 14.38
C GLN A 69 8.51 6.27 15.01
N ASP A 70 9.78 6.19 14.58
CA ASP A 70 10.73 5.14 15.05
C ASP A 70 10.13 3.71 14.96
N VAL A 71 9.16 3.51 14.06
CA VAL A 71 8.48 2.25 13.80
C VAL A 71 8.99 1.68 12.48
N VAL A 72 9.32 0.39 12.47
CA VAL A 72 9.60 -0.35 11.24
C VAL A 72 8.26 -0.76 10.63
N GLY A 73 8.01 -0.33 9.40
CA GLY A 73 6.79 -0.66 8.67
C GLY A 73 7.10 -1.14 7.26
N THR A 74 6.06 -1.59 6.57
CA THR A 74 6.14 -2.04 5.18
C THR A 74 5.43 -1.05 4.28
N VAL A 75 6.08 -0.69 3.19
CA VAL A 75 5.61 0.31 2.24
C VAL A 75 5.37 -0.35 0.89
N VAL A 76 4.11 -0.31 0.45
CA VAL A 76 3.73 -0.68 -0.92
C VAL A 76 3.73 0.59 -1.75
N SER A 77 4.41 0.57 -2.90
CA SER A 77 4.38 1.69 -3.82
C SER A 77 4.32 1.24 -5.27
N PHE A 78 3.51 1.93 -6.06
CA PHE A 78 3.34 1.66 -7.49
C PHE A 78 2.92 2.92 -8.22
N ARG A 79 2.95 2.88 -9.55
CA ARG A 79 2.29 3.88 -10.40
C ARG A 79 1.00 3.31 -10.96
N ARG A 80 -0.06 4.08 -10.90
CA ARG A 80 -1.33 3.78 -11.55
C ARG A 80 -1.28 4.20 -13.03
N ARG A 81 -1.92 3.43 -13.92
CA ARG A 81 -2.34 3.89 -15.25
C ARG A 81 -3.78 4.40 -15.18
N GLU A 82 -4.01 5.59 -15.74
CA GLU A 82 -5.36 6.14 -15.97
C GLU A 82 -6.03 5.51 -17.20
#